data_AF-A0A7X9DD83-F1
#
_entry.id   AF-A0A7X9DD83-F1
#
_cell.length_a   1.000
_cell.length_b   1.000
_cell.length_c   1.000
_cell.angle_alpha   90.00
_cell.angle_beta   90.00
_cell.angle_gamma   90.00
#
_symmetry.space_group_name_H-M   'P 1'
#
loop_
_entity.id
_entity.type
_entity.pdbx_description
1 polymer ?
#
loop_
_entity_poly.entity_id
_entity_poly.type
_entity_poly.pdbx_seq_one_letter_code
_entity_poly.pdbx_strand_id
1 'polypeptide(L)'
;MAEDKKSKNNTATGLDQNIENVLCYVGGWLTGLIFLLLAKENKRTKFHAMQSLVIFGGISVLSFIPVIGWFLSWILWIVAFVLWLVLIIKAYQGEDWEVPVVGEFVKKQIK
;
A
#
# COMPACT_ATOMS: atom_id res chain seq x y z
N MET A 1 -25.24 -6.51 7.18
CA MET A 1 -25.01 -7.60 8.16
C MET A 1 -24.49 -8.90 7.55
N ALA A 2 -24.89 -9.30 6.33
CA ALA A 2 -24.30 -10.48 5.66
C ALA A 2 -22.93 -10.20 5.01
N GLU A 3 -22.67 -8.96 4.59
CA GLU A 3 -21.39 -8.54 3.98
C GLU A 3 -20.24 -8.47 5.01
N ASP A 4 -20.50 -7.99 6.24
CA ASP A 4 -19.53 -7.94 7.36
C ASP A 4 -18.96 -9.32 7.73
N LYS A 5 -19.74 -10.40 7.55
CA LYS A 5 -19.28 -11.76 7.85
C LYS A 5 -18.36 -12.32 6.75
N LYS A 6 -18.44 -11.81 5.52
CA LYS A 6 -17.61 -12.30 4.41
C LYS A 6 -16.22 -11.66 4.41
N SER A 7 -16.07 -10.42 4.90
CA SER A 7 -14.76 -9.73 5.00
C SER A 7 -13.88 -10.34 6.11
N LYS A 8 -14.46 -10.61 7.29
CA LYS A 8 -13.73 -11.09 8.49
C LYS A 8 -13.09 -12.48 8.36
N ASN A 9 -13.57 -13.33 7.47
CA ASN A 9 -13.17 -14.75 7.48
C ASN A 9 -11.81 -15.03 6.80
N ASN A 10 -11.19 -14.06 6.12
CA ASN A 10 -9.94 -14.24 5.36
C ASN A 10 -8.95 -13.07 5.53
N THR A 11 -8.93 -12.42 6.68
CA THR A 11 -8.02 -11.30 7.02
C THR A 11 -6.88 -11.79 7.91
N ALA A 12 -5.67 -11.27 7.72
CA ALA A 12 -4.47 -11.71 8.42
C ALA A 12 -4.50 -11.50 9.95
N THR A 13 -5.20 -10.47 10.40
CA THR A 13 -5.24 -9.95 11.77
C THR A 13 -6.61 -10.13 12.43
N GLY A 14 -7.62 -10.59 11.67
CA GLY A 14 -9.02 -10.67 12.13
C GLY A 14 -9.76 -9.34 12.20
N LEU A 15 -9.11 -8.24 11.77
CA LEU A 15 -9.74 -6.93 11.60
C LEU A 15 -10.59 -6.88 10.33
N ASP A 16 -11.34 -5.80 10.16
CA ASP A 16 -11.99 -5.56 8.87
C ASP A 16 -10.95 -5.39 7.74
N GLN A 17 -11.29 -5.91 6.55
CA GLN A 17 -10.39 -5.93 5.41
C GLN A 17 -9.94 -4.53 4.98
N ASN A 18 -10.81 -3.51 5.05
CA ASN A 18 -10.43 -2.15 4.69
C ASN A 18 -9.42 -1.58 5.70
N ILE A 19 -9.53 -1.97 6.98
CA ILE A 19 -8.56 -1.60 8.02
C ILE A 19 -7.20 -2.27 7.74
N GLU A 20 -7.16 -3.55 7.37
CA GLU A 20 -5.91 -4.20 6.96
C GLU A 20 -5.26 -3.53 5.75
N ASN A 21 -6.07 -3.17 4.76
CA ASN A 21 -5.61 -2.47 3.57
C ASN A 21 -5.00 -1.11 3.92
N VAL A 22 -5.59 -0.36 4.86
CA VAL A 22 -5.02 0.89 5.40
C VAL A 22 -3.70 0.62 6.09
N LEU A 23 -3.64 -0.40 6.96
CA LEU A 23 -2.43 -0.75 7.71
C LEU A 23 -1.25 -1.08 6.81
N CYS A 24 -1.48 -1.60 5.60
CA CYS A 24 -0.44 -1.80 4.59
C CYS A 24 0.34 -0.50 4.28
N TYR A 25 -0.31 0.66 4.33
CA TYR A 25 0.28 1.96 4.00
C TYR A 25 0.82 2.75 5.20
N VAL A 26 0.31 2.51 6.42
CA VAL A 26 0.63 3.35 7.60
C VAL A 26 2.14 3.42 7.90
N GLY A 27 2.84 2.29 7.87
CA GLY A 27 4.30 2.23 8.04
C GLY A 27 5.06 2.22 6.71
N GLY A 28 4.41 2.66 5.62
CA GLY A 28 4.96 2.62 4.27
C GLY A 28 5.39 1.20 3.87
N TRP A 29 6.60 1.08 3.32
CA TRP A 29 7.09 -0.19 2.79
C TRP A 29 7.27 -1.28 3.85
N LEU A 30 7.52 -0.91 5.11
CA LEU A 30 7.69 -1.86 6.21
C LEU A 30 6.39 -2.60 6.51
N THR A 31 5.29 -1.87 6.68
CA THR A 31 3.98 -2.50 6.89
C THR A 31 3.50 -3.22 5.64
N GLY A 32 3.80 -2.71 4.45
CA GLY A 32 3.56 -3.41 3.20
C GLY A 32 4.23 -4.79 3.17
N LEU A 33 5.51 -4.86 3.53
CA LEU A 33 6.24 -6.12 3.62
C LEU A 33 5.62 -7.09 4.64
N ILE A 34 5.28 -6.59 5.84
CA ILE A 34 4.67 -7.39 6.90
C ILE A 34 3.35 -8.00 6.42
N PHE A 35 2.45 -7.19 5.86
CA PHE A 35 1.16 -7.67 5.37
C PHE A 35 1.27 -8.58 4.15
N LEU A 36 2.31 -8.43 3.31
CA LEU A 36 2.56 -9.35 2.21
C LEU A 36 2.86 -10.77 2.70
N LEU A 37 3.54 -10.89 3.85
CA LEU A 37 3.87 -12.17 4.49
C LEU A 37 2.69 -12.75 5.28
N LEU A 38 1.88 -11.90 5.90
CA LEU A 38 0.75 -12.31 6.73
C LEU A 38 -0.53 -12.62 5.93
N ALA A 39 -0.86 -11.82 4.92
CA ALA A 39 -2.12 -11.89 4.20
C ALA A 39 -2.12 -12.94 3.06
N LYS A 40 -1.74 -14.18 3.37
CA LYS A 40 -1.50 -15.24 2.36
C LYS A 40 -2.70 -15.58 1.47
N GLU A 41 -3.92 -15.52 2.01
CA GLU A 41 -5.15 -15.86 1.28
C GLU A 41 -5.88 -14.62 0.72
N ASN A 42 -5.57 -13.43 1.23
CA ASN A 42 -6.31 -12.21 0.91
C ASN A 42 -5.68 -11.45 -0.26
N LYS A 43 -6.21 -11.67 -1.46
CA LYS A 43 -5.70 -11.01 -2.68
C LYS A 43 -5.77 -9.47 -2.62
N ARG A 44 -6.79 -8.89 -1.99
CA ARG A 44 -6.91 -7.42 -1.87
C ARG A 44 -5.89 -6.86 -0.89
N THR A 45 -5.75 -7.47 0.29
CA THR A 45 -4.71 -7.05 1.25
C THR A 45 -3.31 -7.21 0.66
N LYS A 46 -3.05 -8.29 -0.10
CA LYS A 46 -1.79 -8.45 -0.85
C LYS A 46 -1.58 -7.34 -1.87
N PHE A 47 -2.63 -6.89 -2.54
CA PHE A 47 -2.55 -5.79 -3.50
C PHE A 47 -2.08 -4.50 -2.82
N HIS A 48 -2.71 -4.10 -1.71
CA HIS A 48 -2.30 -2.92 -0.96
C HIS A 48 -0.91 -3.08 -0.34
N ALA A 49 -0.58 -4.27 0.16
CA ALA A 49 0.73 -4.61 0.71
C ALA A 49 1.86 -4.47 -0.33
N MET A 50 1.69 -5.06 -1.50
CA MET A 50 2.67 -4.98 -2.60
C MET A 50 2.75 -3.55 -3.16
N GLN A 51 1.62 -2.87 -3.33
CA GLN A 51 1.61 -1.47 -3.78
C GLN A 51 2.38 -0.58 -2.79
N SER A 52 2.17 -0.77 -1.48
CA SER A 52 2.91 -0.06 -0.44
C SER A 52 4.41 -0.36 -0.49
N LEU A 53 4.78 -1.64 -0.59
CA LEU A 53 6.16 -2.09 -0.67
C LEU A 53 6.90 -1.47 -1.87
N VAL A 54 6.31 -1.54 -3.06
CA VAL A 54 6.96 -1.05 -4.29
C VAL A 54 7.06 0.49 -4.29
N ILE A 55 5.99 1.20 -3.93
CA ILE A 55 5.97 2.67 -3.94
C ILE A 55 6.92 3.23 -2.89
N PHE A 56 6.73 2.89 -1.62
CA PHE A 56 7.50 3.49 -0.53
C PHE A 56 8.91 2.91 -0.43
N GLY A 57 9.12 1.66 -0.88
CA GLY A 57 10.44 1.06 -0.99
C GLY A 57 11.25 1.72 -2.12
N GLY A 58 10.61 1.94 -3.27
CA GLY A 58 11.20 2.69 -4.38
C GLY A 58 11.56 4.12 -4.00
N ILE A 59 10.64 4.85 -3.36
CA ILE A 59 10.90 6.21 -2.84
C ILE A 59 12.08 6.20 -1.86
N SER A 60 12.13 5.22 -0.95
CA SER A 60 13.21 5.09 0.03
C SER A 60 14.57 4.88 -0.66
N VAL A 61 14.65 3.99 -1.66
CA VAL A 61 15.89 3.78 -2.44
C VAL A 61 16.30 5.04 -3.21
N LEU A 62 15.35 5.72 -3.86
CA LEU A 62 15.62 6.96 -4.60
C LEU A 62 16.11 8.10 -3.69
N SER A 63 15.67 8.13 -2.44
CA SER A 63 16.08 9.15 -1.47
C SER A 63 17.57 9.10 -1.09
N PHE A 64 18.24 7.95 -1.30
CA PHE A 64 19.68 7.80 -1.05
C PHE A 64 20.56 8.36 -2.18
N ILE A 65 19.98 8.81 -3.31
CA ILE A 65 20.72 9.37 -4.45
C ILE A 65 21.01 10.86 -4.20
N PRO A 66 22.27 11.29 -3.98
CA PRO A 66 22.61 12.63 -3.51
C PRO A 66 22.16 13.77 -4.44
N VAL A 67 22.05 13.51 -5.74
CA VAL A 67 21.76 14.50 -6.78
C VAL A 67 20.27 14.90 -6.84
N ILE A 68 19.36 13.99 -6.46
CA ILE A 68 17.92 14.28 -6.37
C ILE A 68 17.62 15.11 -5.09
N GLY A 69 18.51 15.03 -4.11
CA GLY A 69 18.32 15.49 -2.73
C GLY A 69 18.22 17.00 -2.50
N TRP A 70 18.82 17.86 -3.36
CA TRP A 70 18.95 19.29 -3.02
C TRP A 70 17.80 20.19 -3.51
N PHE A 71 17.16 19.87 -4.65
CA PHE A 71 16.06 20.69 -5.19
C PHE A 71 14.81 19.90 -5.55
N LEU A 72 14.88 18.57 -5.68
CA LEU A 72 13.71 17.73 -5.97
C LEU A 72 13.16 17.04 -4.71
N SER A 73 13.94 16.96 -3.63
CA SER A 73 13.58 16.26 -2.40
C SER A 73 12.29 16.76 -1.75
N TRP A 74 12.11 18.07 -1.63
CA TRP A 74 10.90 18.67 -1.04
C TRP A 74 9.64 18.43 -1.88
N ILE A 75 9.73 18.59 -3.21
CA ILE A 75 8.61 18.27 -4.13
C ILE A 75 8.27 16.79 -4.07
N LEU A 76 9.28 15.92 -4.09
CA LEU A 76 9.12 14.47 -3.99
C LEU A 76 8.47 14.07 -2.67
N TRP A 77 8.84 14.72 -1.56
CA TRP A 77 8.22 14.53 -0.25
C TRP A 77 6.74 14.93 -0.23
N ILE A 78 6.40 16.09 -0.81
CA ILE A 78 5.00 16.55 -0.90
C ILE A 78 4.18 15.58 -1.75
N VAL A 79 4.68 15.19 -2.91
CA VAL A 79 4.00 14.22 -3.79
C VAL A 79 3.83 12.88 -3.08
N ALA A 80 4.87 12.37 -2.42
CA ALA A 80 4.82 11.12 -1.66
C ALA A 80 3.81 11.20 -0.51
N PHE A 81 3.74 12.33 0.19
CA PHE A 81 2.80 12.55 1.29
C PHE A 81 1.35 12.63 0.80
N VAL A 82 1.08 13.37 -0.28
CA VAL A 82 -0.24 13.42 -0.90
C VAL A 82 -0.66 12.05 -1.39
N LEU A 83 0.25 11.34 -2.07
CA LEU A 83 0.00 9.97 -2.53
C LEU A 83 -0.31 9.02 -1.37
N TRP A 84 0.43 9.13 -0.27
CA TRP A 84 0.21 8.33 0.94
C TRP A 84 -1.18 8.58 1.54
N LEU A 85 -1.61 9.84 1.65
CA LEU A 85 -2.96 10.16 2.12
C LEU A 85 -4.05 9.62 1.21
N VAL A 86 -3.90 9.78 -0.11
CA VAL A 86 -4.86 9.26 -1.10
C VAL A 86 -4.97 7.74 -0.98
N LEU A 87 -3.85 7.04 -0.85
CA LEU A 87 -3.82 5.58 -0.68
C LEU A 87 -4.53 5.13 0.59
N ILE A 88 -4.30 5.81 1.72
CA ILE A 88 -5.01 5.53 2.98
C ILE A 88 -6.51 5.75 2.83
N ILE A 89 -6.93 6.89 2.28
CA ILE A 89 -8.36 7.22 2.12
C ILE A 89 -9.03 6.20 1.21
N LYS A 90 -8.42 5.88 0.07
CA LYS A 90 -8.96 4.91 -0.90
C LYS A 90 -9.02 3.50 -0.33
N ALA A 91 -7.98 3.07 0.39
CA ALA A 91 -7.98 1.78 1.08
C ALA A 91 -9.09 1.69 2.15
N TYR A 92 -9.30 2.77 2.90
CA TYR A 92 -10.36 2.85 3.90
C TYR A 92 -11.77 2.79 3.27
N GLN A 93 -11.95 3.46 2.13
CA GLN A 93 -13.17 3.40 1.31
C GLN A 93 -13.41 2.03 0.68
N GLY A 94 -12.45 1.11 0.77
CA GLY A 94 -12.54 -0.20 0.13
C GLY A 94 -12.34 -0.12 -1.39
N GLU A 95 -11.69 0.93 -1.90
CA GLU A 95 -11.29 1.03 -3.29
C GLU A 95 -9.88 0.46 -3.49
N ASP A 96 -9.73 -0.48 -4.42
CA ASP A 96 -8.43 -1.00 -4.86
C ASP A 96 -7.77 -0.03 -5.85
N TRP A 97 -7.58 1.22 -5.43
CA TRP A 97 -7.04 2.25 -6.31
C TRP A 97 -5.59 1.95 -6.66
N GLU A 98 -5.34 1.88 -7.95
CA GLU A 98 -4.03 1.64 -8.54
C GLU A 98 -3.34 2.94 -8.87
N VAL A 99 -2.10 3.07 -8.41
CA VAL A 99 -1.26 4.18 -8.85
C VAL A 99 -0.87 3.92 -10.31
N PRO A 100 -1.19 4.78 -11.29
CA PRO A 100 -1.01 4.49 -12.73
C PRO A 100 0.39 4.02 -13.13
N VAL A 101 1.42 4.47 -12.41
CA VAL A 101 2.83 4.12 -12.68
C VAL A 101 3.19 2.71 -12.18
N VAL A 102 2.52 2.21 -11.14
CA VAL A 102 2.92 1.00 -10.38
C VAL A 102 1.83 -0.08 -10.36
N GLY A 103 0.58 0.28 -10.63
CA GLY A 103 -0.60 -0.60 -10.51
C GLY A 103 -0.55 -1.83 -11.42
N GLU A 104 -0.15 -1.66 -12.68
CA GLU A 104 -0.03 -2.78 -13.63
C GLU A 104 1.07 -3.78 -13.20
N PHE A 105 2.19 -3.27 -12.67
CA PHE A 105 3.27 -4.10 -12.14
C PHE A 105 2.79 -4.91 -10.93
N VAL A 106 2.11 -4.25 -9.98
CA VAL A 106 1.58 -4.90 -8.77
C VAL A 106 0.56 -5.98 -9.13
N LYS A 107 -0.39 -5.70 -10.02
CA LYS A 107 -1.38 -6.67 -10.49
C LYS A 107 -0.75 -7.91 -11.10
N LYS A 108 0.34 -7.75 -11.86
CA LYS A 108 1.05 -8.87 -12.49
C LYS A 108 1.71 -9.80 -11.47
N GLN A 109 2.11 -9.30 -10.30
CA GLN A 109 2.76 -10.10 -9.25
C GLN A 109 1.78 -10.86 -8.35
N ILE A 110 0.50 -10.48 -8.34
CA ILE A 110 -0.52 -11.02 -7.42
C ILE A 110 -1.53 -11.92 -8.16
N LYS A 111 -1.37 -12.04 -9.47
CA LYS A 111 -2.12 -12.98 -10.32
C LYS A 111 -1.80 -14.42 -9.94
#